data_AF-A0A1H7YA55-F1
#
_entry.id   AF-A0A1H7YA55-F1
#
_cell.length_a   1.000
_cell.length_b   1.000
_cell.length_c   1.000
_cell.angle_alpha   90.00
_cell.angle_beta   90.00
_cell.angle_gamma   90.00
#
_symmetry.space_group_name_H-M   'P 1'
#
loop_
_entity.id
_entity.type
_entity.pdbx_description
1 polymer ?
#
loop_
_entity_poly.entity_id
_entity_poly.type
_entity_poly.pdbx_seq_one_letter_code
_entity_poly.pdbx_strand_id
1 'polypeptide(L)'
;MTAPDWLKAAAERSAEDPASLAYVFAQYRKHEGKSAEELAAMLGCSLTVLDELSLCRRPEQGRFAEHLRMIGERFAVDPRRLAAVLRRVEVLDRLPSVENGRTSVRDDSYLLAARDHSQDDGTDT
;
A
#
# COMPACT_ATOMS: atom_id res chain seq x y z
N MET A 1 17.58 -7.04 23.57
CA MET A 1 18.76 -6.63 22.79
C MET A 1 18.49 -5.23 22.28
N THR A 2 19.35 -4.26 22.59
CA THR A 2 19.19 -2.88 22.10
C THR A 2 19.56 -2.85 20.64
N ALA A 3 18.66 -2.34 19.79
CA ALA A 3 18.94 -2.14 18.38
C ALA A 3 20.09 -1.14 18.23
N PRO A 4 21.04 -1.36 17.30
CA PRO A 4 22.08 -0.38 17.05
C PRO A 4 21.49 0.87 16.39
N ASP A 5 22.03 2.06 16.72
CA ASP A 5 21.49 3.35 16.28
C ASP A 5 21.40 3.50 14.75
N TRP A 6 22.24 2.78 14.00
CA TRP A 6 22.22 2.80 12.54
C TRP A 6 21.02 2.08 11.92
N LEU A 7 20.37 1.16 12.65
CA LEU A 7 19.31 0.30 12.12
C LEU A 7 18.11 1.13 11.66
N LYS A 8 17.68 2.07 12.51
CA LYS A 8 16.57 2.97 12.21
C LYS A 8 16.88 3.86 11.00
N ALA A 9 18.08 4.44 10.95
CA ALA A 9 18.50 5.26 9.83
C ALA A 9 18.57 4.47 8.51
N ALA A 10 19.02 3.21 8.58
CA ALA A 10 19.03 2.31 7.42
C ALA A 10 17.61 1.96 6.96
N ALA A 11 16.69 1.66 7.88
CA ALA A 11 15.29 1.41 7.57
C ALA A 11 14.61 2.63 6.92
N GLU A 12 14.86 3.83 7.46
CA GLU A 12 14.37 5.09 6.89
C GLU A 12 14.91 5.30 5.47
N ARG A 13 16.20 5.05 5.23
CA ARG A 13 16.80 5.19 3.90
C ARG A 13 16.26 4.15 2.91
N SER A 14 16.05 2.91 3.35
CA SER A 14 15.46 1.86 2.52
C SER A 14 14.05 2.23 2.06
N ALA A 15 13.32 3.08 2.78
CA ALA A 15 11.98 3.50 2.39
C ALA A 15 11.93 4.28 1.06
N GLU A 16 13.08 4.74 0.55
CA GLU A 16 13.21 5.35 -0.77
C GLU A 16 13.27 4.32 -1.92
N ASP A 17 13.56 3.05 -1.63
CA ASP A 17 13.67 1.97 -2.61
C ASP A 17 12.34 1.17 -2.73
N PRO A 18 11.62 1.25 -3.87
CA PRO A 18 10.36 0.50 -4.09
C PRO A 18 10.50 -1.03 -4.00
N ALA A 19 11.72 -1.56 -4.13
CA ALA A 19 12.01 -2.98 -4.00
C ALA A 19 12.17 -3.42 -2.53
N SER A 20 12.13 -2.51 -1.55
CA SER A 20 12.27 -2.82 -0.13
C SER A 20 10.91 -3.02 0.57
N LEU A 21 10.92 -3.71 1.71
CA LEU A 21 9.77 -3.71 2.62
C LEU A 21 9.61 -2.37 3.35
N ALA A 22 10.68 -1.60 3.56
CA ALA A 22 10.61 -0.26 4.12
C ALA A 22 9.66 0.64 3.32
N TYR A 23 9.77 0.63 1.98
CA TYR A 23 8.90 1.39 1.10
C TYR A 23 7.44 0.95 1.26
N VAL A 24 7.19 -0.37 1.28
CA VAL A 24 5.84 -0.92 1.46
C VAL A 24 5.25 -0.48 2.80
N PHE A 25 6.01 -0.56 3.89
CA PHE A 25 5.53 -0.14 5.21
C PHE A 25 5.26 1.36 5.27
N ALA A 26 6.10 2.18 4.63
CA ALA A 26 5.88 3.61 4.51
C ALA A 26 4.59 3.93 3.74
N GLN A 27 4.35 3.28 2.60
CA GLN A 27 3.09 3.47 1.85
C GLN A 27 1.88 2.99 2.65
N TYR A 28 1.96 1.81 3.26
CA TYR A 28 0.86 1.28 4.08
C TYR A 28 0.47 2.26 5.19
N ARG A 29 1.46 2.77 5.93
CA ARG A 29 1.25 3.76 6.99
C ARG A 29 0.65 5.06 6.47
N LYS A 30 1.13 5.54 5.32
CA LYS A 30 0.61 6.75 4.66
C LYS A 30 -0.85 6.57 4.25
N HIS A 31 -1.19 5.45 3.60
CA HIS A 31 -2.55 5.21 3.12
C HIS A 31 -3.55 4.92 4.24
N GLU A 32 -3.12 4.22 5.29
CA GLU A 32 -3.99 3.78 6.38
C GLU A 32 -3.95 4.73 7.59
N GLY A 33 -3.15 5.80 7.54
CA GLY A 33 -3.00 6.77 8.63
C GLY A 33 -2.40 6.18 9.90
N LYS A 34 -1.51 5.17 9.78
CA LYS A 34 -0.97 4.41 10.92
C LYS A 34 0.43 4.83 11.32
N SER A 35 0.67 4.83 12.62
CA SER A 35 2.01 4.94 13.23
C SER A 35 2.84 3.67 13.00
N ALA A 36 4.14 3.75 13.32
CA ALA A 36 5.02 2.57 13.22
C ALA A 36 4.68 1.54 14.29
N GLU A 37 4.27 2.01 15.47
CA GLU A 37 3.85 1.23 16.63
C GLU A 37 2.60 0.41 16.30
N GLU A 38 1.61 1.03 15.67
CA GLU A 38 0.38 0.34 15.25
C GLU A 38 0.66 -0.71 14.17
N LEU A 39 1.58 -0.44 13.24
CA LEU A 39 2.00 -1.40 12.24
C LEU A 39 2.74 -2.59 12.87
N ALA A 40 3.67 -2.34 13.79
CA ALA A 40 4.40 -3.37 14.52
C ALA A 40 3.43 -4.25 15.34
N ALA A 41 2.52 -3.63 16.09
CA ALA A 41 1.48 -4.34 16.84
C ALA A 41 0.58 -5.20 15.94
N MET A 42 0.21 -4.67 14.77
CA MET A 42 -0.56 -5.42 13.77
C MET A 42 0.22 -6.62 13.26
N LEU A 43 1.50 -6.47 12.92
CA LEU A 43 2.35 -7.57 12.47
C LEU A 43 2.70 -8.55 13.61
N GLY A 44 2.46 -8.16 14.87
CA GLY A 44 2.78 -8.95 16.05
C GLY A 44 4.26 -8.91 16.40
N CYS A 45 4.98 -7.86 16.01
CA CYS A 45 6.41 -7.70 16.23
C CYS A 45 6.73 -6.41 17.02
N SER A 46 7.98 -6.29 17.46
CA SER A 46 8.49 -5.05 18.08
C SER A 46 8.90 -4.03 17.02
N LEU A 47 9.04 -2.76 17.40
CA LEU A 47 9.58 -1.72 16.51
C LEU A 47 10.97 -2.08 15.96
N THR A 48 11.83 -2.66 16.80
CA THR A 48 13.16 -3.14 16.36
C THR A 48 13.04 -4.18 15.25
N VAL A 49 12.15 -5.16 15.40
CA VAL A 49 11.92 -6.17 14.35
C VAL A 49 11.29 -5.53 13.11
N LEU A 50 10.44 -4.51 13.27
CA LEU A 50 9.92 -3.76 12.13
C LEU A 50 11.03 -3.04 11.34
N ASP A 51 12.01 -2.46 12.04
CA ASP A 51 13.19 -1.85 11.39
C ASP A 51 14.06 -2.90 10.69
N GLU A 52 14.25 -4.08 11.28
CA GLU A 52 14.96 -5.19 10.63
C GLU A 52 14.22 -5.71 9.37
N LEU A 53 12.89 -5.85 9.46
CA LEU A 53 12.06 -6.23 8.33
C LEU A 53 12.14 -5.20 7.20
N SER A 54 12.24 -3.91 7.55
CA SER A 54 12.34 -2.82 6.57
C SER A 54 13.55 -2.96 5.65
N LEU A 55 14.63 -3.58 6.13
CA LEU A 55 15.83 -3.87 5.33
C LEU A 55 15.65 -5.05 4.36
N CYS A 56 14.60 -5.86 4.52
CA CYS A 56 14.36 -6.98 3.63
C CYS A 56 13.86 -6.50 2.26
N ARG A 57 14.23 -7.25 1.22
CA ARG A 57 13.66 -7.05 -0.11
C ARG A 57 12.20 -7.50 -0.13
N ARG A 58 11.39 -6.80 -0.91
CA ARG A 58 10.00 -7.15 -1.20
C ARG A 58 9.92 -8.56 -1.81
N PRO A 59 9.02 -9.42 -1.33
CA PRO A 59 8.80 -10.74 -1.90
C PRO A 59 8.44 -10.70 -3.40
N GLU A 60 9.20 -11.41 -4.22
CA GLU A 60 8.91 -11.62 -5.64
C GLU A 60 7.62 -12.43 -5.86
N GLN A 61 6.83 -12.08 -6.88
CA GLN A 61 5.53 -12.71 -7.16
C GLN A 61 5.64 -14.22 -7.40
N GLY A 62 6.68 -14.68 -8.12
CA GLY A 62 6.88 -16.11 -8.42
C GLY A 62 7.23 -16.98 -7.20
N ARG A 63 7.70 -16.37 -6.11
CA ARG A 63 8.11 -17.06 -4.86
C ARG A 63 7.49 -16.43 -3.62
N PHE A 64 6.35 -15.76 -3.79
CA PHE A 64 5.77 -14.91 -2.76
C PHE A 64 5.50 -15.65 -1.45
N ALA A 65 4.84 -16.81 -1.53
CA ALA A 65 4.52 -17.63 -0.36
C ALA A 65 5.77 -18.16 0.36
N GLU A 66 6.81 -18.53 -0.40
CA GLU A 66 8.07 -19.02 0.14
C GLU A 66 8.81 -17.91 0.89
N HIS A 67 8.96 -16.74 0.27
CA HIS A 67 9.60 -15.58 0.90
C HIS A 67 8.86 -15.13 2.15
N LEU A 68 7.53 -15.09 2.14
CA LEU A 68 6.74 -14.77 3.33
C LEU A 68 6.96 -15.77 4.46
N ARG A 69 7.05 -17.05 4.14
CA ARG A 69 7.34 -18.08 5.14
C ARG A 69 8.74 -17.89 5.73
N MET A 70 9.77 -17.66 4.89
CA MET A 70 11.14 -17.41 5.35
C MET A 70 11.22 -16.19 6.26
N ILE A 71 10.53 -15.11 5.91
CA ILE A 71 10.48 -13.89 6.73
C ILE A 71 9.76 -14.17 8.06
N GLY A 72 8.61 -14.84 8.01
CA GLY A 72 7.87 -15.18 9.23
C GLY A 72 8.63 -16.10 10.18
N GLU A 73 9.33 -17.11 9.65
CA GLU A 73 10.19 -18.01 10.42
C GLU A 73 11.39 -17.26 11.04
N ARG A 74 12.02 -16.35 10.29
CA ARG A 74 13.21 -15.62 10.75
C ARG A 74 12.91 -14.55 11.80
N PHE A 75 11.82 -13.81 11.63
CA PHE A 75 11.50 -12.63 12.43
C PHE A 75 10.33 -12.86 13.39
N ALA A 76 9.80 -14.09 13.47
CA ALA A 76 8.65 -14.45 14.28
C ALA A 76 7.40 -13.57 14.02
N VAL A 77 7.17 -13.23 12.75
CA VAL A 77 6.04 -12.40 12.30
C VAL A 77 5.01 -13.27 11.60
N ASP A 78 3.72 -12.96 11.76
CA ASP A 78 2.64 -13.69 11.09
C ASP A 78 2.70 -13.46 9.56
N PRO A 79 3.01 -14.50 8.76
CA PRO A 79 3.11 -14.38 7.30
C PRO A 79 1.81 -13.90 6.65
N ARG A 80 0.66 -14.22 7.25
CA ARG A 80 -0.66 -13.84 6.72
C ARG A 80 -0.90 -12.34 6.86
N ARG A 81 -0.48 -11.76 7.98
CA ARG A 81 -0.59 -10.32 8.22
C ARG A 81 0.36 -9.53 7.34
N LEU A 82 1.59 -10.03 7.17
CA LEU A 82 2.54 -9.43 6.24
C LEU A 82 2.03 -9.48 4.79
N ALA A 83 1.44 -10.61 4.37
CA ALA A 83 0.80 -10.74 3.06
C ALA A 83 -0.33 -9.72 2.85
N ALA A 84 -1.16 -9.50 3.88
CA ALA A 84 -2.26 -8.54 3.83
C ALA A 84 -1.76 -7.11 3.63
N VAL A 85 -0.70 -6.71 4.35
CA VAL A 85 -0.04 -5.39 4.18
C VAL A 85 0.50 -5.23 2.77
N LEU A 86 1.25 -6.21 2.27
CA LEU A 86 1.84 -6.18 0.93
C LEU A 86 0.79 -6.06 -0.19
N ARG A 87 -0.27 -6.87 -0.11
CA ARG A 87 -1.38 -6.83 -1.09
C ARG A 87 -2.15 -5.53 -1.01
N ARG A 88 -2.36 -4.99 0.19
CA ARG A 88 -3.05 -3.72 0.38
C ARG A 88 -2.32 -2.60 -0.34
N VAL A 89 -1.01 -2.49 -0.15
CA VAL A 89 -0.18 -1.51 -0.85
C VAL A 89 -0.18 -1.74 -2.36
N GLU A 90 -0.05 -2.99 -2.83
CA GLU A 90 -0.11 -3.30 -4.27
C GLU A 90 -1.42 -2.83 -4.93
N VAL A 91 -2.55 -2.94 -4.23
CA VAL A 91 -3.84 -2.46 -4.72
C VAL A 91 -3.90 -0.94 -4.69
N LEU A 92 -3.47 -0.30 -3.60
CA LEU A 92 -3.56 1.14 -3.42
C LEU A 92 -2.59 1.92 -4.32
N ASP A 93 -1.39 1.41 -4.56
CA ASP A 93 -0.40 2.00 -5.49
C ASP A 93 -0.90 2.01 -6.94
N ARG A 94 -1.79 1.08 -7.31
CA ARG A 94 -2.37 0.99 -8.66
C ARG A 94 -3.60 1.86 -8.86
N LEU A 95 -4.23 2.32 -7.79
CA LEU A 95 -5.35 3.24 -7.90
C LEU A 95 -4.81 4.63 -8.23
N PRO A 96 -5.41 5.35 -9.20
CA PRO A 96 -5.05 6.74 -9.43
C PRO A 96 -5.30 7.50 -8.13
N SER A 97 -4.25 8.16 -7.60
CA SER A 97 -4.39 9.03 -6.44
C SER A 97 -5.48 10.04 -6.73
N VAL A 98 -6.59 9.96 -5.98
CA VAL A 98 -7.60 11.01 -5.97
C VAL A 98 -6.99 12.18 -5.18
N GLU A 99 -6.03 12.86 -5.77
CA GLU A 99 -5.51 14.11 -5.23
C GLU A 99 -6.63 15.15 -5.34
N ASN A 100 -7.38 15.29 -4.25
CA ASN A 100 -8.28 16.41 -4.05
C ASN A 100 -7.45 17.71 -4.08
N GLY A 101 -7.63 18.53 -5.12
CA GLY A 101 -7.62 19.98 -4.96
C GLY A 101 -6.44 20.76 -5.52
N ARG A 102 -5.90 20.42 -6.70
CA ARG A 102 -5.37 21.46 -7.61
C ARG A 102 -5.91 21.22 -9.01
N THR A 103 -7.12 21.71 -9.23
CA THR A 103 -7.66 22.05 -10.54
C THR A 103 -6.67 22.96 -11.25
N SER A 104 -5.71 22.40 -12.00
CA SER A 104 -5.17 23.10 -13.15
C SER A 104 -6.28 23.10 -14.20
N VAL A 105 -6.82 24.27 -14.44
CA VAL A 105 -7.77 24.59 -15.50
C VAL A 105 -7.23 24.05 -16.83
N ARG A 106 -7.72 22.89 -17.26
CA ARG A 106 -7.91 22.42 -18.64
C ARG A 106 -8.14 20.90 -18.62
N ASP A 107 -9.40 20.51 -18.47
CA ASP A 107 -10.06 19.80 -19.57
C ASP A 107 -11.56 19.86 -19.31
N ASP A 108 -12.25 20.66 -20.11
CA ASP A 108 -13.71 20.66 -20.27
C ASP A 108 -14.12 19.31 -20.87
N SER A 109 -14.03 18.24 -20.08
CA SER A 109 -14.76 17.01 -20.38
C SER A 109 -16.21 17.24 -19.96
N TYR A 110 -16.92 17.95 -20.83
CA TYR A 110 -18.37 18.01 -20.85
C TYR A 110 -18.92 16.57 -20.73
N LEU A 111 -19.36 16.18 -19.54
CA LEU A 111 -20.17 14.98 -19.37
C LEU A 111 -21.54 15.28 -19.97
N LEU A 112 -21.66 14.98 -21.26
CA LEU A 112 -22.87 15.09 -22.05
C LEU A 112 -23.91 14.14 -21.44
N ALA A 113 -24.81 14.67 -20.61
CA ALA A 113 -25.95 13.93 -20.13
C ALA A 113 -26.83 13.50 -21.32
N ALA A 114 -27.08 12.20 -21.43
CA ALA A 114 -28.03 11.64 -22.38
C ALA A 114 -29.43 12.20 -22.08
N ARG A 115 -29.91 13.12 -22.92
CA ARG A 115 -31.31 13.53 -22.91
C ARG A 115 -32.13 12.45 -23.58
N ASP A 116 -32.88 11.74 -22.73
CA ASP A 116 -34.00 10.87 -23.09
C ASP A 116 -34.92 11.57 -24.09
N HIS A 117 -34.93 11.11 -25.35
CA HIS A 117 -36.01 11.44 -26.28
C HIS A 117 -37.10 10.42 -26.03
N SER A 118 -38.14 10.81 -25.29
CA SER A 118 -39.39 10.08 -25.28
C SER A 118 -39.95 10.08 -26.70
N GLN A 119 -39.81 8.91 -27.32
CA GLN A 119 -40.36 8.53 -28.61
C GLN A 119 -41.89 8.58 -28.48
N ASP A 120 -42.51 9.68 -28.89
CA ASP A 120 -43.95 9.77 -29.07
C ASP A 120 -44.29 9.06 -30.38
N ASP A 121 -44.51 7.75 -30.28
CA ASP A 121 -45.01 6.92 -31.36
C ASP A 121 -46.30 6.23 -30.90
N GLY A 122 -47.40 6.63 -31.56
CA GLY A 122 -48.73 6.02 -31.44
C GLY A 122 -49.70 6.82 -30.57
N THR A 123 -50.89 7.21 -31.01
CA THR A 123 -51.76 6.67 -32.08
C THR A 123 -53.01 7.58 -32.18
N ASP A 124 -53.78 7.38 -33.26
CA ASP A 124 -55.26 7.47 -33.32
C ASP A 124 -55.90 8.74 -33.93
N THR A 125 -56.05 8.76 -35.27
CA THR A 125 -57.35 8.69 -36.00
C THR A 125 -57.17 8.78 -37.52
#